data_AF-A0AAW5YLT5-F1
#
_entry.id   AF-A0AAW5YLT5-F1
#
_cell.length_a   1.000
_cell.length_b   1.000
_cell.length_c   1.000
_cell.angle_alpha   90.00
_cell.angle_beta   90.00
_cell.angle_gamma   90.00
#
_symmetry.space_group_name_H-M   'P 1'
#
loop_
_entity.id
_entity.type
_entity.pdbx_description
1 polymer ?
#
loop_
_entity_poly.entity_id
_entity_poly.type
_entity_poly.pdbx_seq_one_letter_code
_entity_poly.pdbx_strand_id
1 'polypeptide(L)'
;MRKKKIMKYMIGIIMVCAVYVGFLQYNIYKHGHMNATYEADYIIVLGSKVNGTKPSYSLQYRIDKAAEYLKAHEKAIAIVSGGKGKGEDISEALAMKNGLMKLKIAEDRIIMEDKSTSTDENIKFSKPLIPDNMKKGMIVTNDFHMFRAKKIAAKQGLQLEGLPAETPKRIVIPSNIREYLAITQYWFMNRI
;
A
#
# COMPACT_ATOMS: atom_id res chain seq x y z
N MET A 1 -12.87 -21.07 44.13
CA MET A 1 -11.51 -20.54 43.88
C MET A 1 -11.04 -20.68 42.42
N ARG A 2 -11.26 -21.82 41.74
CA ARG A 2 -10.81 -22.06 40.34
C ARG A 2 -11.40 -21.09 39.30
N LYS A 3 -12.71 -20.78 39.36
CA LYS A 3 -13.37 -19.80 38.47
C LYS A 3 -12.75 -18.39 38.54
N LYS A 4 -12.41 -17.90 39.74
CA LYS A 4 -11.76 -16.59 39.94
C LYS A 4 -10.34 -16.56 39.34
N LYS A 5 -9.58 -17.66 39.40
CA LYS A 5 -8.27 -17.77 38.74
C LYS A 5 -8.41 -17.76 37.22
N ILE A 6 -9.34 -18.54 36.66
CA ILE A 6 -9.62 -18.57 35.21
C ILE A 6 -10.01 -17.18 34.69
N MET A 7 -10.89 -16.47 35.41
CA MET A 7 -11.29 -15.11 35.07
C MET A 7 -10.10 -14.15 35.01
N LYS A 8 -9.18 -14.22 35.99
CA LYS A 8 -7.96 -13.40 36.00
C LYS A 8 -7.06 -13.67 34.79
N TYR A 9 -6.89 -14.94 34.40
CA TYR A 9 -6.11 -15.28 33.20
C TYR A 9 -6.77 -14.77 31.92
N MET A 10 -8.09 -14.91 31.79
CA MET A 10 -8.83 -14.38 30.64
C MET A 10 -8.66 -12.86 30.51
N ILE A 11 -8.81 -12.13 31.62
CA ILE A 11 -8.60 -10.67 31.64
C ILE A 11 -7.15 -10.34 31.24
N GLY A 12 -6.17 -11.08 31.77
CA GLY A 12 -4.76 -10.95 31.38
C GLY A 12 -4.53 -11.10 29.87
N ILE A 13 -5.08 -12.16 29.27
CA ILE A 13 -4.96 -12.42 27.82
C ILE A 13 -5.61 -11.30 27.01
N ILE A 14 -6.81 -10.85 27.40
CA ILE A 14 -7.52 -9.76 26.72
C ILE A 14 -6.69 -8.47 26.76
N MET A 15 -6.09 -8.14 27.91
CA MET A 15 -5.23 -6.95 28.02
C MET A 15 -4.01 -7.04 27.11
N VAL A 16 -3.33 -8.19 27.06
CA VAL A 16 -2.18 -8.39 26.17
C VAL A 16 -2.58 -8.24 24.70
N CYS A 17 -3.70 -8.85 24.29
CA CYS A 17 -4.23 -8.70 22.94
C CYS A 17 -4.59 -7.24 22.62
N ALA A 18 -5.19 -6.52 23.56
CA ALA A 18 -5.56 -5.12 23.38
C ALA A 18 -4.32 -4.22 23.22
N VAL A 19 -3.28 -4.42 24.02
CA VAL A 19 -2.00 -3.71 23.90
C VAL A 19 -1.35 -3.99 22.53
N TYR A 20 -1.35 -5.25 22.10
CA TYR A 20 -0.79 -5.64 20.81
C TYR A 20 -1.53 -4.99 19.63
N VAL A 21 -2.87 -5.05 19.62
CA VAL A 21 -3.68 -4.39 18.58
C VAL A 21 -3.49 -2.87 18.63
N GLY A 22 -3.39 -2.28 19.82
CA GLY A 22 -3.08 -0.86 19.98
C GLY A 22 -1.72 -0.49 19.37
N PHE A 23 -0.69 -1.31 19.57
CA PHE A 23 0.61 -1.13 18.94
C PHE A 23 0.55 -1.22 17.41
N LEU A 24 -0.19 -2.19 16.86
CA LEU A 24 -0.40 -2.32 15.42
C LEU A 24 -1.12 -1.09 14.85
N GLN A 25 -2.22 -0.68 15.49
CA GLN A 25 -3.01 0.48 15.07
C GLN A 25 -2.19 1.77 15.14
N TYR A 26 -1.36 1.94 16.18
CA TYR A 26 -0.44 3.09 16.26
C TYR A 26 0.52 3.13 15.07
N ASN A 27 1.12 1.99 14.69
CA ASN A 27 2.04 1.93 13.55
C ASN A 27 1.33 2.22 12.22
N ILE A 28 0.14 1.65 12.02
CA ILE A 28 -0.70 1.93 10.84
C ILE A 28 -1.03 3.42 10.78
N TYR A 29 -1.55 3.98 11.86
CA TYR A 29 -1.93 5.39 11.93
C TYR A 29 -0.75 6.31 11.65
N LYS A 30 0.39 6.08 12.32
CA LYS A 30 1.62 6.86 12.12
C LYS A 30 2.03 6.87 10.65
N HIS A 31 2.16 5.71 10.01
CA HIS A 31 2.63 5.65 8.63
C HIS A 31 1.60 6.13 7.61
N GLY A 32 0.31 5.97 7.90
CA GLY A 32 -0.78 6.48 7.08
C GLY A 32 -0.97 8.00 7.12
N HIS A 33 -0.35 8.70 8.08
CA HIS A 33 -0.45 10.15 8.25
C HIS A 33 0.92 10.85 8.23
N MET A 34 1.98 10.14 7.85
CA MET A 34 3.29 10.75 7.66
C MET A 34 3.32 11.54 6.36
N ASN A 35 3.85 12.76 6.44
CA ASN A 35 4.22 13.52 5.26
C ASN A 35 5.57 13.03 4.73
N ALA A 36 5.73 13.11 3.41
CA ALA A 36 7.02 12.97 2.77
C ALA A 36 7.98 14.07 3.27
N THR A 37 9.26 13.73 3.43
CA THR A 37 10.33 14.66 3.80
C THR A 37 11.15 15.13 2.61
N TYR A 38 10.96 14.51 1.44
CA TYR A 38 11.56 14.94 0.18
C TYR A 38 10.57 14.89 -0.98
N GLU A 39 10.91 15.53 -2.08
CA GLU A 39 10.28 15.29 -3.38
C GLU A 39 10.94 14.08 -4.06
N ALA A 40 10.12 13.11 -4.48
CA ALA A 40 10.51 11.90 -5.18
C ALA A 40 10.58 12.11 -6.70
N ASP A 41 11.60 11.48 -7.30
CA ASP A 41 11.81 11.36 -8.74
C ASP A 41 10.83 10.36 -9.37
N TYR A 42 10.38 9.36 -8.60
CA TYR A 42 9.41 8.37 -9.03
C TYR A 42 8.48 7.97 -7.89
N ILE A 43 7.28 7.54 -8.25
CA ILE A 43 6.32 6.94 -7.33
C ILE A 43 5.96 5.52 -7.79
N ILE A 44 5.92 4.56 -6.86
CA ILE A 44 5.42 3.21 -7.11
C ILE A 44 3.97 3.16 -6.59
N VAL A 45 3.00 3.04 -7.48
CA VAL A 45 1.58 2.96 -7.15
C VAL A 45 1.18 1.50 -7.06
N LEU A 46 0.83 1.05 -5.86
CA LEU A 46 0.42 -0.33 -5.63
C LEU A 46 -1.02 -0.58 -6.11
N GLY A 47 -1.22 -1.69 -6.78
CA GLY A 47 -2.52 -2.23 -7.17
C GLY A 47 -3.39 -2.67 -6.00
N SER A 48 -4.67 -2.93 -6.27
CA SER A 48 -5.63 -3.31 -5.23
C SER A 48 -6.77 -4.20 -5.73
N LYS A 49 -7.68 -3.66 -6.53
CA LYS A 49 -8.80 -4.40 -7.11
C LYS A 49 -9.41 -3.59 -8.27
N VAL A 50 -9.74 -4.28 -9.34
CA VAL A 50 -10.57 -3.82 -10.46
C VAL A 50 -11.90 -4.60 -10.46
N ASN A 51 -12.98 -3.96 -10.92
CA ASN A 51 -14.27 -4.60 -11.17
C ASN A 51 -14.53 -4.56 -12.68
N GLY A 52 -14.29 -5.69 -13.36
CA GLY A 52 -14.22 -5.75 -14.82
C GLY A 52 -13.07 -4.89 -15.34
N THR A 53 -13.39 -3.69 -15.83
CA THR A 53 -12.41 -2.68 -16.30
C THR A 53 -12.34 -1.42 -15.44
N LYS A 54 -13.19 -1.30 -14.40
CA LYS A 54 -13.26 -0.10 -13.55
C LYS A 54 -12.46 -0.30 -12.27
N PRO A 55 -11.62 0.67 -11.85
CA PRO A 55 -10.93 0.57 -10.58
C PRO A 55 -11.96 0.49 -9.42
N SER A 56 -11.65 -0.31 -8.40
CA SER A 56 -12.35 -0.21 -7.12
C SER A 56 -12.14 1.17 -6.50
N TYR A 57 -12.98 1.56 -5.53
CA TYR A 57 -12.79 2.83 -4.82
C TYR A 57 -11.38 2.96 -4.27
N SER A 58 -10.87 1.93 -3.57
CA SER A 58 -9.50 1.97 -3.02
C SER A 58 -8.44 2.23 -4.09
N LEU A 59 -8.57 1.61 -5.25
CA LEU A 59 -7.66 1.82 -6.37
C LEU A 59 -7.81 3.23 -6.97
N GLN A 60 -9.04 3.73 -7.07
CA GLN A 60 -9.31 5.10 -7.53
C GLN A 60 -8.66 6.14 -6.61
N TYR A 61 -8.79 6.01 -5.28
CA TYR A 61 -8.13 6.92 -4.34
C TYR A 61 -6.60 6.93 -4.50
N ARG A 62 -5.99 5.78 -4.83
CA ARG A 62 -4.54 5.71 -5.13
C ARG A 62 -4.20 6.40 -6.44
N ILE A 63 -5.01 6.20 -7.48
CA ILE A 63 -4.88 6.88 -8.78
C ILE A 63 -4.97 8.39 -8.59
N ASP A 64 -5.95 8.87 -7.83
CA ASP A 64 -6.17 10.29 -7.57
C ASP A 64 -4.99 10.89 -6.81
N LYS A 65 -4.50 10.19 -5.77
CA LYS A 65 -3.34 10.64 -5.00
C LYS A 65 -2.04 10.65 -5.82
N ALA A 66 -1.84 9.65 -6.66
CA ALA A 66 -0.72 9.62 -7.59
C ALA A 66 -0.80 10.76 -8.62
N ALA A 67 -2.00 11.03 -9.17
CA ALA A 67 -2.20 12.11 -10.12
C ALA A 67 -1.98 13.50 -9.49
N GLU A 68 -2.43 13.71 -8.24
CA GLU A 68 -2.15 14.93 -7.46
C GLU A 68 -0.63 15.18 -7.40
N TYR A 69 0.14 14.16 -7.02
CA TYR A 69 1.59 14.27 -6.91
C TYR A 69 2.27 14.51 -8.26
N LEU A 70 1.90 13.77 -9.31
CA LEU A 70 2.50 13.89 -10.64
C LEU A 70 2.20 15.23 -11.33
N LYS A 71 1.06 15.86 -11.01
CA LYS A 71 0.73 17.21 -11.48
C LYS A 71 1.59 18.27 -10.82
N ALA A 72 1.87 18.12 -9.53
CA ALA A 72 2.73 19.04 -8.79
C ALA A 72 4.21 18.88 -9.16
N HIS A 73 4.63 17.70 -9.64
CA HIS A 73 6.02 17.37 -9.95
C HIS A 73 6.16 16.86 -11.38
N GLU A 74 6.33 17.77 -12.34
CA GLU A 74 6.29 17.44 -13.79
C GLU A 74 7.38 16.46 -14.25
N LYS A 75 8.51 16.40 -13.54
CA LYS A 75 9.62 15.50 -13.85
C LYS A 75 9.47 14.10 -13.24
N ALA A 76 8.55 13.93 -12.29
CA ALA A 76 8.37 12.65 -11.63
C ALA A 76 7.65 11.65 -12.54
N ILE A 77 7.95 10.37 -12.41
CA ILE A 77 7.24 9.30 -13.12
C ILE A 77 6.43 8.42 -12.16
N ALA A 78 5.45 7.69 -12.68
CA ALA A 78 4.75 6.64 -11.95
C ALA A 78 5.09 5.26 -12.50
N ILE A 79 5.47 4.36 -11.61
CA ILE A 79 5.49 2.93 -11.85
C ILE A 79 4.20 2.37 -11.24
N VAL A 80 3.23 2.03 -12.10
CA VAL A 80 1.95 1.46 -11.67
C VAL A 80 2.06 -0.07 -11.67
N SER A 81 1.90 -0.69 -10.51
CA SER A 81 2.26 -2.10 -10.30
C SER A 81 1.11 -2.91 -9.73
N GLY A 82 0.70 -3.94 -10.45
CA GLY A 82 -0.44 -4.80 -10.12
C GLY A 82 -0.87 -5.64 -11.32
N GLY A 83 -0.81 -6.97 -11.19
CA GLY A 83 -1.26 -7.90 -12.20
C GLY A 83 -2.77 -8.02 -12.31
N LYS A 84 -3.23 -9.13 -12.92
CA LYS A 84 -4.66 -9.40 -13.14
C LYS A 84 -5.20 -10.34 -12.06
N GLY A 85 -6.12 -9.84 -11.25
CA GLY A 85 -6.81 -10.58 -10.22
C GLY A 85 -7.95 -11.47 -10.74
N LYS A 86 -8.47 -12.32 -9.87
CA LYS A 86 -9.62 -13.18 -10.18
C LYS A 86 -10.89 -12.34 -10.37
N GLY A 87 -11.51 -12.44 -11.55
CA GLY A 87 -12.74 -11.70 -11.89
C GLY A 87 -12.49 -10.28 -12.41
N GLU A 88 -11.24 -9.93 -12.72
CA GLU A 88 -10.87 -8.69 -13.41
C GLU A 88 -10.77 -8.97 -14.91
N ASP A 89 -11.10 -7.99 -15.76
CA ASP A 89 -10.97 -8.12 -17.23
C ASP A 89 -9.59 -7.63 -17.68
N ILE A 90 -9.03 -6.66 -16.96
CA ILE A 90 -7.71 -6.05 -17.19
C ILE A 90 -6.85 -6.13 -15.93
N SER A 91 -5.54 -5.95 -16.06
CA SER A 91 -4.66 -5.82 -14.90
C SER A 91 -4.94 -4.53 -14.12
N GLU A 92 -4.64 -4.55 -12.82
CA GLU A 92 -4.71 -3.39 -11.96
C GLU A 92 -3.80 -2.26 -12.47
N ALA A 93 -2.61 -2.60 -12.99
CA ALA A 93 -1.69 -1.66 -13.58
C ALA A 93 -2.25 -0.96 -14.83
N LEU A 94 -2.95 -1.69 -15.71
CA LEU A 94 -3.61 -1.08 -16.86
C LEU A 94 -4.77 -0.18 -16.42
N ALA A 95 -5.54 -0.57 -15.41
CA ALA A 95 -6.58 0.28 -14.83
C ALA A 95 -6.00 1.58 -14.25
N MET A 96 -4.87 1.51 -13.56
CA MET A 96 -4.14 2.67 -13.03
C MET A 96 -3.61 3.57 -14.14
N LYS A 97 -2.95 3.01 -15.16
CA LYS A 97 -2.46 3.77 -16.33
C LYS A 97 -3.59 4.54 -17.01
N ASN A 98 -4.70 3.86 -17.29
CA ASN A 98 -5.89 4.48 -17.90
C ASN A 98 -6.48 5.59 -17.01
N GLY A 99 -6.52 5.38 -15.68
CA GLY A 99 -6.98 6.38 -14.73
C GLY A 99 -6.09 7.63 -14.71
N LEU A 100 -4.78 7.46 -14.66
CA LEU A 100 -3.82 8.57 -14.68
C LEU A 100 -3.88 9.37 -15.99
N MET A 101 -3.98 8.69 -17.15
CA MET A 101 -4.13 9.35 -18.45
C MET A 101 -5.43 10.16 -18.54
N LYS A 102 -6.54 9.64 -18.01
CA LYS A 102 -7.81 10.40 -17.92
C LYS A 102 -7.66 11.67 -17.08
N LEU A 103 -6.80 11.64 -16.06
CA LEU A 103 -6.47 12.78 -15.22
C LEU A 103 -5.38 13.70 -15.81
N LYS A 104 -5.03 13.53 -17.11
CA LYS A 104 -4.07 14.34 -17.86
C LYS A 104 -2.60 14.16 -17.48
N ILE A 105 -2.24 13.00 -16.93
CA ILE A 105 -0.84 12.60 -16.83
C ILE A 105 -0.36 12.06 -18.18
N ALA A 106 0.80 12.53 -18.65
CA ALA A 106 1.38 12.11 -19.91
C ALA A 106 1.76 10.61 -19.88
N GLU A 107 1.54 9.91 -20.98
CA GLU A 107 1.70 8.45 -21.06
C GLU A 107 3.16 8.00 -20.86
N ASP A 108 4.11 8.77 -21.38
CA ASP A 108 5.55 8.56 -21.26
C ASP A 108 6.05 8.66 -19.80
N ARG A 109 5.28 9.27 -18.91
CA ARG A 109 5.53 9.32 -17.46
C ARG A 109 4.98 8.13 -16.69
N ILE A 110 4.33 7.16 -17.35
CA ILE A 110 3.67 6.03 -16.71
C ILE A 110 4.27 4.71 -17.19
N ILE A 111 5.05 4.07 -16.33
CA ILE A 111 5.62 2.74 -16.54
C ILE A 111 4.71 1.70 -15.90
N MET A 112 4.42 0.62 -16.61
CA MET A 112 3.46 -0.40 -16.19
C MET A 112 4.15 -1.70 -15.79
N GLU A 113 3.75 -2.27 -14.66
CA GLU A 113 4.12 -3.61 -14.19
C GLU A 113 2.85 -4.42 -13.93
N ASP A 114 2.56 -5.42 -14.76
CA ASP A 114 1.27 -6.10 -14.83
C ASP A 114 1.31 -7.61 -14.51
N LYS A 115 2.34 -8.07 -13.80
CA LYS A 115 2.59 -9.49 -13.51
C LYS A 115 2.47 -9.85 -12.05
N SER A 116 2.62 -8.88 -11.16
CA SER A 116 2.54 -9.09 -9.71
C SER A 116 1.19 -9.62 -9.24
N THR A 117 1.23 -10.46 -8.21
CA THR A 117 0.04 -11.03 -7.54
C THR A 117 0.02 -10.74 -6.04
N SER A 118 1.06 -10.07 -5.54
CA SER A 118 1.21 -9.72 -4.13
C SER A 118 1.97 -8.41 -3.96
N THR A 119 1.89 -7.81 -2.77
CA THR A 119 2.67 -6.59 -2.45
C THR A 119 4.18 -6.81 -2.58
N ASP A 120 4.70 -7.98 -2.21
CA ASP A 120 6.14 -8.28 -2.37
C ASP A 120 6.54 -8.34 -3.84
N GLU A 121 5.70 -8.93 -4.69
CA GLU A 121 5.93 -8.97 -6.13
C GLU A 121 5.80 -7.59 -6.74
N ASN A 122 4.85 -6.76 -6.29
CA ASN A 122 4.73 -5.38 -6.75
C ASN A 122 6.07 -4.66 -6.59
N ILE A 123 6.65 -4.70 -5.39
CA ILE A 123 7.95 -4.07 -5.13
C ILE A 123 9.05 -4.74 -5.96
N LYS A 124 9.14 -6.07 -5.91
CA LYS A 124 10.20 -6.84 -6.57
C LYS A 124 10.26 -6.57 -8.07
N PHE A 125 9.11 -6.53 -8.72
CA PHE A 125 8.99 -6.32 -10.16
C PHE A 125 9.04 -4.85 -10.55
N SER A 126 8.66 -3.93 -9.67
CA SER A 126 8.84 -2.49 -9.88
C SER A 126 10.30 -2.04 -9.79
N LYS A 127 11.09 -2.66 -8.90
CA LYS A 127 12.51 -2.30 -8.70
C LYS A 127 13.34 -2.19 -10.00
N PRO A 128 13.35 -3.18 -10.91
CA PRO A 128 14.12 -3.08 -12.16
C PRO A 128 13.56 -2.07 -13.17
N LEU A 129 12.37 -1.50 -12.93
CA LEU A 129 11.76 -0.50 -13.80
C LEU A 129 12.10 0.94 -13.39
N ILE A 130 12.83 1.12 -12.28
CA ILE A 130 13.29 2.43 -11.82
C ILE A 130 14.43 2.90 -12.73
N PRO A 131 14.32 4.06 -13.39
CA PRO A 131 15.41 4.59 -14.21
C PRO A 131 16.67 4.85 -13.39
N ASP A 132 17.84 4.56 -13.96
CA ASP A 132 19.13 4.62 -13.26
C ASP A 132 19.45 6.01 -12.67
N ASN A 133 18.95 7.07 -13.30
CA ASN A 133 19.14 8.46 -12.86
C ASN A 133 18.19 8.89 -11.74
N MET A 134 17.20 8.08 -11.36
CA MET A 134 16.21 8.39 -10.34
C MET A 134 16.53 7.66 -9.03
N LYS A 135 16.69 8.40 -7.94
CA LYS A 135 17.18 7.84 -6.66
C LYS A 135 16.14 7.92 -5.55
N LYS A 136 15.30 8.94 -5.55
CA LYS A 136 14.30 9.18 -4.51
C LYS A 136 12.95 8.64 -4.96
N GLY A 137 12.46 7.64 -4.25
CA GLY A 137 11.17 7.01 -4.53
C GLY A 137 10.14 7.22 -3.43
N MET A 138 8.86 7.23 -3.80
CA MET A 138 7.75 7.06 -2.86
C MET A 138 6.89 5.86 -3.22
N ILE A 139 6.16 5.36 -2.23
CA ILE A 139 5.13 4.34 -2.42
C ILE A 139 3.74 4.94 -2.21
N VAL A 140 2.84 4.71 -3.17
CA VAL A 140 1.45 5.13 -3.10
C VAL A 140 0.58 3.92 -2.82
N THR A 141 -0.12 3.96 -1.69
CA THR A 141 -1.14 2.97 -1.29
C THR A 141 -2.11 3.62 -0.33
N ASN A 142 -3.23 2.97 -0.01
CA ASN A 142 -4.14 3.47 1.02
C ASN A 142 -3.48 3.49 2.41
N ASP A 143 -3.88 4.45 3.25
CA ASP A 143 -3.35 4.72 4.58
C ASP A 143 -3.19 3.46 5.47
N PHE A 144 -4.19 2.57 5.51
CA PHE A 144 -4.17 1.36 6.32
C PHE A 144 -3.02 0.42 5.95
N HIS A 145 -2.62 0.42 4.67
CA HIS A 145 -1.63 -0.50 4.11
C HIS A 145 -0.21 0.07 4.13
N MET A 146 -0.06 1.37 4.44
CA MET A 146 1.21 2.08 4.28
C MET A 146 2.34 1.48 5.13
N PHE A 147 2.05 1.10 6.38
CA PHE A 147 3.05 0.51 7.26
C PHE A 147 3.66 -0.76 6.67
N ARG A 148 2.83 -1.74 6.27
CA ARG A 148 3.30 -3.01 5.73
C ARG A 148 3.99 -2.81 4.37
N ALA A 149 3.43 -1.98 3.50
CA ALA A 149 4.01 -1.69 2.19
C ALA A 149 5.43 -1.11 2.29
N LYS A 150 5.65 -0.13 3.18
CA LYS A 150 6.98 0.44 3.43
C LYS A 150 7.96 -0.57 4.02
N LYS A 151 7.49 -1.43 4.93
CA LYS A 151 8.34 -2.47 5.53
C LYS A 151 8.78 -3.52 4.51
N ILE A 152 7.88 -3.95 3.62
CA ILE A 152 8.20 -4.86 2.52
C ILE A 152 9.24 -4.21 1.58
N ALA A 153 9.04 -2.94 1.21
CA ALA A 153 9.99 -2.22 0.39
C ALA A 153 11.39 -2.16 1.03
N ALA A 154 11.46 -1.78 2.31
CA ALA A 154 12.70 -1.73 3.06
C ALA A 154 13.39 -3.10 3.17
N LYS A 155 12.63 -4.18 3.40
CA LYS A 155 13.15 -5.57 3.45
C LYS A 155 13.77 -5.98 2.12
N GLN A 156 13.22 -5.50 1.00
CA GLN A 156 13.76 -5.72 -0.33
C GLN A 156 14.86 -4.71 -0.71
N GLY A 157 15.38 -3.92 0.24
CA GLY A 157 16.46 -2.96 0.00
C GLY A 157 16.03 -1.71 -0.77
N LEU A 158 14.74 -1.39 -0.80
CA LEU A 158 14.20 -0.18 -1.43
C LEU A 158 13.64 0.76 -0.35
N GLN A 159 14.36 1.83 -0.07
CA GLN A 159 13.92 2.84 0.90
C GLN A 159 12.95 3.82 0.22
N LEU A 160 11.67 3.71 0.56
CA LEU A 160 10.61 4.56 0.01
C LEU A 160 9.92 5.34 1.12
N GLU A 161 9.67 6.61 0.85
CA GLU A 161 8.70 7.38 1.63
C GLU A 161 7.26 7.02 1.26
N GLY A 162 6.32 7.34 2.14
CA GLY A 162 4.92 7.02 1.93
C GLY A 162 4.17 8.21 1.38
N LEU A 163 3.36 7.98 0.35
CA LEU A 163 2.33 8.91 -0.11
C LEU A 163 0.96 8.26 0.13
N PRO A 164 0.39 8.42 1.34
CA PRO A 164 -0.83 7.72 1.72
C PRO A 164 -2.05 8.31 0.98
N ALA A 165 -2.77 7.43 0.30
CA ALA A 165 -4.10 7.71 -0.22
C ALA A 165 -5.15 7.44 0.87
N GLU A 166 -6.24 8.20 0.89
CA GLU A 166 -7.32 7.92 1.83
C GLU A 166 -7.94 6.54 1.59
N THR A 167 -8.50 5.96 2.64
CA THR A 167 -9.28 4.73 2.57
C THR A 167 -10.78 5.04 2.51
N PRO A 168 -11.53 4.45 1.56
CA PRO A 168 -12.98 4.60 1.54
C PRO A 168 -13.60 4.19 2.88
N LYS A 169 -14.40 5.08 3.47
CA LYS A 169 -14.93 4.95 4.85
C LYS A 169 -15.55 3.57 5.14
N ARG A 170 -16.27 3.00 4.16
CA ARG A 170 -16.95 1.70 4.27
C ARG A 170 -16.00 0.53 4.52
N ILE A 171 -14.73 0.63 4.12
CA ILE A 171 -13.78 -0.49 4.21
C ILE A 171 -12.68 -0.28 5.25
N VAL A 172 -12.67 0.83 5.98
CA VAL A 172 -11.61 1.15 6.97
C VAL A 172 -11.46 0.04 8.01
N ILE A 173 -12.56 -0.29 8.70
CA ILE A 173 -12.56 -1.32 9.75
C ILE A 173 -12.14 -2.71 9.21
N PRO A 174 -12.78 -3.28 8.18
CA PRO A 174 -12.37 -4.60 7.68
C PRO A 174 -10.95 -4.60 7.10
N SER A 175 -10.48 -3.49 6.52
CA SER A 175 -9.11 -3.38 6.01
C SER A 175 -8.08 -3.39 7.14
N ASN A 176 -8.32 -2.64 8.23
CA ASN A 176 -7.44 -2.65 9.41
C ASN A 176 -7.38 -4.03 10.07
N ILE A 177 -8.53 -4.72 10.22
CA ILE A 177 -8.54 -6.08 10.79
C ILE A 177 -7.70 -7.03 9.95
N ARG A 178 -7.90 -7.02 8.62
CA ARG A 178 -7.10 -7.82 7.69
C ARG A 178 -5.61 -7.46 7.82
N GLU A 179 -5.30 -6.18 8.01
CA GLU A 179 -3.93 -5.72 8.11
C GLU A 179 -3.26 -6.13 9.43
N TYR A 180 -3.99 -6.16 10.55
CA TYR A 180 -3.46 -6.69 11.80
C TYR A 180 -3.02 -8.15 11.64
N LEU A 181 -3.85 -8.97 10.98
CA LEU A 181 -3.54 -10.37 10.69
C LEU A 181 -2.35 -10.49 9.73
N ALA A 182 -2.34 -9.69 8.65
CA ALA A 182 -1.27 -9.72 7.66
C ALA A 182 0.08 -9.26 8.24
N ILE A 183 0.12 -8.18 9.01
CA ILE A 183 1.35 -7.72 9.68
C ILE A 183 1.88 -8.80 10.62
N THR A 184 1.00 -9.37 11.44
CA THR A 184 1.36 -10.45 12.37
C THR A 184 1.95 -11.64 11.62
N GLN A 185 1.28 -12.11 10.57
CA GLN A 185 1.76 -13.20 9.72
C GLN A 185 3.12 -12.86 9.09
N TYR A 186 3.30 -11.65 8.56
CA TYR A 186 4.53 -11.26 7.88
C TYR A 186 5.72 -11.17 8.85
N TRP A 187 5.53 -10.77 10.11
CA TRP A 187 6.57 -10.86 11.13
C TRP A 187 6.98 -12.31 11.41
N PHE A 188 6.02 -13.22 11.59
CA PHE A 188 6.32 -14.64 11.78
C PHE A 188 7.05 -15.26 10.58
N MET A 189 6.75 -14.80 9.37
CA MET A 189 7.41 -15.24 8.14
C MET A 189 8.72 -14.48 7.82
N ASN A 190 9.17 -13.55 8.68
CA ASN A 190 10.34 -12.69 8.45
C ASN A 190 10.30 -11.91 7.12
N ARG A 191 9.11 -11.49 6.69
CA ARG A 191 8.89 -10.70 5.46
C ARG A 191 8.90 -9.19 5.69
N ILE A 192 8.82 -8.74 6.95
CA ILE A 192 8.91 -7.33 7.39
C ILE A 192 9.62 -7.21 8.73
#